data_AF-A0A6L8TXV6-F1
#
_entry.id   AF-A0A6L8TXV6-F1
#
_cell.length_a   1.000
_cell.length_b   1.000
_cell.length_c   1.000
_cell.angle_alpha   90.00
_cell.angle_beta   90.00
_cell.angle_gamma   90.00
#
_symmetry.space_group_name_H-M   'P 1'
#
loop_
_entity.id
_entity.type
_entity.pdbx_description
1 polymer ?
#
loop_
_entity_poly.entity_id
_entity_poly.type
_entity_poly.pdbx_seq_one_letter_code
_entity_poly.pdbx_strand_id
1 'polypeptide(L)'
;MKSPEDYTDDPVLKKIIRKVRSGKRIREEEGIALYEKAGLSLLSLLSEMVRRRHNGDKAFFNRNFHIEPTNLCVHNCRFCSYHKSEGDPESWEYSH
;
A
#
# COMPACT_ATOMS: atom_id res chain seq x y z
N MET A 1 18.99 -19.89 -7.86
CA MET A 1 18.08 -18.76 -7.56
C MET A 1 18.90 -17.70 -6.84
N LYS A 2 18.83 -16.42 -7.22
CA LYS A 2 19.60 -15.34 -6.59
C LYS A 2 19.11 -15.08 -5.16
N SER A 3 20.02 -14.78 -4.23
CA SER A 3 19.68 -14.33 -2.88
C SER A 3 19.13 -12.89 -2.96
N PRO A 4 18.22 -12.46 -2.05
CA PRO A 4 17.75 -11.06 -2.04
C PRO A 4 18.88 -10.02 -1.99
N GLU A 5 19.99 -10.34 -1.34
CA GLU A 5 21.19 -9.49 -1.24
C GLU A 5 21.91 -9.29 -2.59
N ASP A 6 21.65 -10.13 -3.59
CA ASP A 6 22.27 -10.04 -4.93
C ASP A 6 21.59 -8.99 -5.82
N TYR A 7 20.52 -8.34 -5.34
CA TYR A 7 19.74 -7.35 -6.09
C TYR A 7 20.21 -5.91 -5.90
N THR A 8 21.19 -5.67 -5.03
CA THR A 8 21.70 -4.33 -4.74
C THR A 8 23.08 -4.40 -4.13
N ASP A 9 23.91 -3.38 -4.37
CA ASP A 9 25.18 -3.18 -3.69
C ASP A 9 25.13 -2.15 -2.56
N ASP A 10 23.98 -1.49 -2.38
CA ASP A 10 23.80 -0.51 -1.31
C ASP A 10 23.88 -1.21 0.07
N PRO A 11 24.84 -0.83 0.94
CA PRO A 11 25.02 -1.46 2.25
C PRO A 11 23.83 -1.23 3.20
N VAL A 12 23.12 -0.11 3.07
CA VAL A 12 21.89 0.18 3.81
C VAL A 12 20.81 -0.80 3.41
N LEU A 13 20.60 -0.99 2.10
CA LEU A 13 19.62 -1.96 1.62
C LEU A 13 19.99 -3.40 2.03
N LYS A 14 21.27 -3.79 1.96
CA LYS A 14 21.74 -5.11 2.46
C LYS A 14 21.42 -5.31 3.95
N LYS A 15 21.55 -4.27 4.78
CA LYS A 15 21.17 -4.34 6.21
C LYS A 15 19.66 -4.54 6.40
N ILE A 16 18.85 -3.81 5.63
CA ILE A 16 17.38 -3.91 5.67
C ILE A 16 16.91 -5.29 5.20
N ILE A 17 17.50 -5.83 4.13
CA ILE A 17 17.22 -7.17 3.62
C ILE A 17 17.40 -8.21 4.73
N ARG A 18 18.55 -8.23 5.41
CA ARG A 18 18.82 -9.18 6.50
C ARG A 18 17.80 -9.04 7.63
N LYS A 19 17.40 -7.82 7.95
CA LYS A 19 16.39 -7.52 8.97
C LYS A 19 15.02 -8.12 8.61
N VAL A 20 14.54 -7.89 7.39
CA VAL A 20 13.29 -8.44 6.86
C VAL A 20 13.33 -9.97 6.82
N ARG A 21 14.45 -10.55 6.35
CA ARG A 21 14.68 -12.00 6.34
C ARG A 21 14.55 -12.61 7.74
N SER A 22 15.11 -11.93 8.74
CA SER A 22 15.01 -12.34 10.16
C SER A 22 13.64 -12.10 10.82
N GLY A 23 12.65 -11.58 10.08
CA GLY A 23 11.32 -11.28 10.60
C GLY A 23 11.25 -10.09 11.54
N LYS A 24 12.27 -9.23 11.54
CA LYS A 24 12.29 -8.01 12.35
C LYS A 24 11.59 -6.87 11.62
N ARG A 25 10.80 -6.09 12.35
CA ARG A 25 10.10 -4.88 11.87
C ARG A 25 11.09 -3.82 11.39
N ILE A 26 10.85 -3.25 10.22
CA ILE A 26 11.62 -2.10 9.71
C ILE A 26 11.22 -0.81 10.44
N ARG A 27 12.14 0.16 10.50
CA ARG A 27 11.89 1.52 11.01
C ARG A 27 11.52 2.46 9.87
N GLU A 28 11.09 3.66 10.21
CA GLU A 28 10.70 4.70 9.26
C GLU A 28 11.84 5.03 8.29
N GLU A 29 13.06 5.24 8.79
CA GLU A 29 14.21 5.63 7.97
C GLU A 29 14.61 4.51 7.00
N GLU A 30 14.41 3.26 7.40
CA GLU A 30 14.60 2.09 6.54
C GLU A 30 13.51 2.00 5.47
N GLY A 31 12.28 2.40 5.79
CA GLY A 31 11.18 2.52 4.84
C GLY A 31 11.45 3.60 3.78
N ILE A 32 11.95 4.76 4.20
CA ILE A 32 12.38 5.84 3.29
C ILE A 32 13.51 5.34 2.38
N ALA A 33 14.53 4.69 2.93
CA ALA A 33 15.63 4.14 2.13
C ALA A 33 15.16 3.10 1.10
N LEU A 34 14.18 2.26 1.45
CA LEU A 34 13.57 1.33 0.50
C LEU A 34 12.82 2.08 -0.61
N TYR A 35 12.05 3.10 -0.27
CA TYR A 35 11.28 3.90 -1.23
C TYR A 35 12.19 4.60 -2.26
N GLU A 36 13.28 5.20 -1.79
CA GLU A 36 14.18 6.01 -2.63
C GLU A 36 15.17 5.17 -3.45
N LYS A 37 15.60 4.00 -2.93
CA LYS A 37 16.77 3.31 -3.47
C LYS A 37 16.52 1.88 -3.95
N ALA A 38 15.46 1.22 -3.48
CA ALA A 38 15.25 -0.17 -3.82
C ALA A 38 14.60 -0.32 -5.21
N GLY A 39 15.16 -1.19 -6.04
CA GLY A 39 14.51 -1.60 -7.29
C GLY A 39 13.26 -2.43 -7.03
N LEU A 40 12.30 -2.38 -7.96
CA LEU A 40 11.02 -3.09 -7.87
C LEU A 40 11.19 -4.60 -7.60
N SER A 41 12.13 -5.26 -8.26
CA SER A 41 12.37 -6.70 -8.09
C SER A 41 12.77 -7.06 -6.66
N LEU A 42 13.60 -6.23 -6.01
CA LEU A 42 13.98 -6.42 -4.62
C LEU A 42 12.76 -6.23 -3.70
N LEU A 43 11.99 -5.17 -3.92
CA LEU A 43 10.78 -4.90 -3.13
C LEU A 43 9.77 -6.04 -3.24
N SER A 44 9.51 -6.54 -4.44
CA SER A 44 8.61 -7.68 -4.70
C SER A 44 9.07 -8.95 -3.99
N LEU A 45 10.37 -9.24 -3.99
CA LEU A 45 10.92 -10.41 -3.31
C LEU A 45 10.75 -10.30 -1.79
N LEU A 46 11.10 -9.16 -1.20
CA LEU A 46 10.98 -8.94 0.24
C LEU A 46 9.52 -8.93 0.70
N SER A 47 8.62 -8.31 -0.07
CA SER A 47 7.20 -8.24 0.25
C SER A 47 6.54 -9.62 0.17
N GLU A 48 6.85 -10.42 -0.84
CA GLU A 48 6.34 -11.78 -0.98
C GLU A 48 6.82 -12.68 0.17
N MET A 49 8.09 -12.57 0.57
CA MET A 49 8.62 -13.31 1.73
C MET A 49 7.83 -13.01 3.00
N VAL A 50 7.52 -11.74 3.26
CA VAL A 50 6.74 -11.33 4.44
C VAL A 50 5.29 -11.78 4.30
N ARG A 51 4.66 -11.55 3.13
CA ARG A 51 3.27 -11.94 2.86
C ARG A 51 3.07 -13.45 3.03
N ARG A 52 3.97 -14.29 2.51
CA ARG A 52 3.92 -15.75 2.66
C ARG A 52 4.11 -16.20 4.10
N ARG A 53 4.97 -15.52 4.88
CA ARG A 53 5.14 -15.84 6.30
C ARG A 53 3.84 -15.69 7.09
N HIS A 54 3.00 -14.71 6.74
CA HIS A 54 1.74 -14.46 7.43
C HIS A 54 0.56 -15.24 6.84
N ASN A 55 0.50 -15.35 5.50
CA ASN A 55 -0.71 -15.80 4.81
C ASN A 55 -0.54 -17.14 4.07
N GLY A 56 0.68 -17.69 4.00
CA GLY A 56 1.01 -18.78 3.10
C GLY A 56 0.62 -18.44 1.66
N ASP A 57 -0.01 -19.38 0.97
CA ASP A 57 -0.53 -19.20 -0.39
C ASP A 57 -1.95 -18.63 -0.45
N LYS A 58 -2.57 -18.30 0.69
CA LYS A 58 -3.99 -17.90 0.73
C LYS A 58 -4.20 -16.45 0.30
N ALA A 59 -5.13 -16.24 -0.64
CA ALA A 59 -5.70 -14.95 -0.97
C ALA A 59 -7.16 -14.91 -0.48
N PHE A 60 -7.53 -13.84 0.24
CA PHE A 60 -8.86 -13.70 0.84
C PHE A 60 -9.71 -12.71 0.05
N PHE A 61 -11.01 -12.95 -0.01
CA PHE A 61 -12.01 -12.06 -0.62
C PHE A 61 -13.27 -12.04 0.24
N ASN A 62 -14.11 -11.00 0.09
CA ASN A 62 -15.39 -10.89 0.76
C ASN A 62 -16.53 -10.66 -0.25
N ARG A 63 -17.78 -10.92 0.18
CA ARG A 63 -18.98 -10.58 -0.58
C ARG A 63 -19.62 -9.36 0.09
N ASN A 64 -19.59 -8.22 -0.58
CA ASN A 64 -20.12 -6.96 -0.09
C ASN A 64 -20.97 -6.27 -1.17
N PHE A 65 -21.83 -5.34 -0.76
CA PHE A 65 -22.50 -4.40 -1.65
C PHE A 65 -22.36 -3.00 -1.05
N HIS A 66 -22.35 -1.98 -1.90
CA HIS A 66 -22.19 -0.59 -1.51
C HIS A 66 -23.43 0.20 -1.95
N ILE A 67 -23.95 1.02 -1.06
CA ILE A 67 -24.99 2.01 -1.37
C ILE A 67 -24.36 3.36 -1.12
N GLU A 68 -24.48 4.26 -2.08
CA GLU A 68 -23.99 5.65 -1.99
C GLU A 68 -25.19 6.59 -1.95
N PRO A 69 -25.67 6.98 -0.75
CA PRO A 69 -26.86 7.81 -0.63
C PRO A 69 -26.66 9.20 -1.25
N THR A 70 -25.43 9.71 -1.27
CA THR A 70 -25.11 11.03 -1.80
C THR A 70 -23.62 11.11 -2.13
N ASN A 71 -23.25 11.97 -3.09
CA ASN A 71 -21.87 12.44 -3.26
C ASN A 71 -21.67 13.88 -2.74
N LEU A 72 -22.68 14.45 -2.06
CA LEU A 72 -22.58 15.72 -1.38
C LEU A 72 -21.60 15.57 -0.21
N CYS A 73 -20.66 16.49 -0.12
CA CYS A 73 -19.70 16.50 0.98
C CYS A 73 -19.35 17.94 1.37
N VAL A 74 -19.40 18.20 2.68
CA VAL A 74 -18.96 19.47 3.28
C VAL A 74 -17.43 19.65 3.21
N HIS A 75 -16.69 18.61 2.83
CA HIS A 75 -15.24 18.64 2.69
C HIS A 75 -14.82 18.84 1.24
N ASN A 76 -13.68 19.52 1.06
CA ASN A 76 -13.10 19.80 -0.25
C ASN A 76 -11.78 19.04 -0.47
N CYS A 77 -11.84 17.71 -0.39
CA CYS A 77 -10.67 16.85 -0.62
C CYS A 77 -10.27 16.89 -2.10
N ARG A 78 -9.08 17.43 -2.40
CA ARG A 78 -8.56 17.63 -3.77
C ARG A 78 -8.50 16.37 -4.64
N PHE A 79 -8.48 15.19 -4.04
CA PHE A 79 -8.37 13.90 -4.71
C PHE A 79 -9.69 13.13 -4.78
N CYS A 80 -10.72 13.55 -4.04
CA CYS A 80 -11.97 12.81 -3.92
C CYS A 80 -12.96 13.32 -4.96
N SER A 81 -13.59 12.46 -5.76
CA SER A 81 -14.64 12.90 -6.70
C SER A 81 -15.91 13.42 -6.01
N TYR A 82 -16.14 13.09 -4.73
CA TYR A 82 -17.34 13.45 -3.97
C TYR A 82 -17.18 14.75 -3.18
N HIS A 83 -16.21 15.60 -3.54
CA HIS A 83 -16.05 16.93 -2.92
C HIS A 83 -17.13 17.94 -3.38
N LYS A 84 -18.35 17.46 -3.69
CA LYS A 84 -19.43 18.24 -4.26
C LYS A 84 -20.15 18.99 -3.16
N SER A 85 -20.06 20.31 -3.21
CA SER A 85 -20.75 21.19 -2.27
C SER A 85 -22.24 21.28 -2.60
N GLU A 86 -23.03 21.78 -1.65
CA GLU A 86 -24.45 22.04 -1.88
C GLU A 86 -24.66 22.98 -3.07
N GLY A 87 -25.55 22.59 -3.98
CA GLY A 87 -25.82 23.32 -5.22
C GLY A 87 -24.84 23.05 -6.36
N ASP A 88 -23.81 22.21 -6.17
CA ASP A 88 -22.99 21.73 -7.29
C ASP A 88 -23.88 20.93 -8.27
N PRO A 89 -23.87 21.23 -9.59
CA PRO A 89 -24.74 20.56 -10.56
C PRO A 89 -24.46 19.06 -10.71
N GLU A 90 -23.29 18.59 -10.25
CA GLU A 90 -22.93 17.18 -10.23
C GLU A 90 -23.23 16.51 -8.88
N SER A 91 -23.80 17.25 -7.91
CA SER A 91 -24.25 16.68 -6.64
C SER A 91 -25.58 15.94 -6.77
N TRP A 92 -25.73 14.86 -6.02
CA TRP A 92 -26.99 14.14 -5.86
C TRP A 92 -27.21 13.76 -4.41
N GLU A 93 -28.46 13.64 -4.02
CA GLU A 93 -28.89 13.07 -2.75
C GLU A 93 -30.06 12.13 -3.04
N TYR A 94 -29.99 10.93 -2.52
CA TYR A 94 -31.06 9.96 -2.62
C TYR A 94 -32.24 10.42 -1.76
N SER A 95 -33.33 10.81 -2.41
CA SER A 95 -34.62 11.10 -1.77
C SER A 95 -35.60 9.95 -2.03
N HIS A 96 -36.37 9.61 -0.99
CA HIS A 96 -37.41 8.58 -1.00
C HIS A 96 -38.70 9.08 -1.63
#